data_AF-A0A6M3M7M1-F1
#
_entry.id   AF-A0A6M3M7M1-F1
#
_cell.length_a   1.000
_cell.length_b   1.000
_cell.length_c   1.000
_cell.angle_alpha   90.00
_cell.angle_beta   90.00
_cell.angle_gamma   90.00
#
_symmetry.space_group_name_H-M   'P 1'
#
loop_
_entity.id
_entity.type
_entity.pdbx_description
1 polymer ?
#
loop_
_entity_poly.entity_id
_entity_poly.type
_entity_poly.pdbx_seq_one_letter_code
_entity_poly.pdbx_strand_id
1 'polypeptide(L)' 'MNIFERLVKHFGTQDQTAAALNVKQGTVSGWVRGEHGMSAVAALTAEQVTDGAFKAVELCPALKRVKTAA' A
#
# COMPACT_ATOMS: atom_id res chain seq x y z
N MET A 1 13.78 0.13 -7.45
CA MET A 1 12.31 0.17 -7.44
C MET A 1 11.82 -0.34 -6.09
N ASN A 2 11.25 0.52 -5.25
CA ASN A 2 10.69 0.18 -3.94
C ASN A 2 9.31 -0.49 -4.08
N ILE A 3 8.75 -0.99 -2.98
CA ILE A 3 7.47 -1.71 -2.98
C ILE A 3 6.30 -0.83 -3.47
N PHE A 4 6.34 0.47 -3.18
CA PHE A 4 5.31 1.41 -3.61
C PHE A 4 5.40 1.72 -5.10
N GLU A 5 6.59 1.82 -5.66
CA GLU A 5 6.79 1.92 -7.12
C GLU A 5 6.26 0.67 -7.82
N ARG A 6 6.48 -0.53 -7.25
CA ARG A 6 5.92 -1.79 -7.77
C ARG A 6 4.39 -1.80 -7.71
N LEU A 7 3.83 -1.30 -6.62
CA LEU A 7 2.38 -1.17 -6.45
C LEU A 7 1.78 -0.22 -7.50
N VAL A 8 2.42 0.93 -7.70
CA VAL A 8 2.03 1.89 -8.75
C VAL A 8 2.10 1.27 -10.13
N LYS A 9 3.16 0.50 -10.43
CA LYS A 9 3.27 -0.23 -11.70
C LYS A 9 2.17 -1.29 -11.86
N HIS A 10 1.74 -1.95 -10.79
CA HIS A 10 0.66 -2.93 -10.83
C HIS A 10 -0.68 -2.27 -11.21
N PHE A 11 -0.99 -1.10 -10.66
CA PHE A 11 -2.19 -0.34 -11.00
C PHE A 11 -2.05 0.52 -12.27
N GLY A 12 -0.83 0.75 -12.75
CA GLY A 12 -0.49 1.55 -13.93
C GLY A 12 0.04 2.94 -13.57
N THR A 13 -0.69 3.70 -12.75
CA THR A 13 -0.35 5.09 -12.38
C THR A 13 -0.59 5.38 -10.90
N GLN A 14 -0.04 6.50 -10.41
CA GLN A 14 -0.28 6.92 -9.03
C GLN A 14 -1.75 7.30 -8.79
N ASP A 15 -2.42 7.90 -9.78
CA ASP A 15 -3.86 8.19 -9.72
C ASP A 15 -4.72 6.92 -9.67
N GLN A 16 -4.40 5.92 -10.50
CA GLN A 16 -5.11 4.63 -10.47
C GLN A 16 -4.88 3.90 -9.14
N THR A 17 -3.66 3.96 -8.59
CA THR A 17 -3.37 3.43 -7.26
C THR A 17 -4.18 4.15 -6.18
N ALA A 18 -4.24 5.48 -6.26
CA ALA A 18 -4.97 6.31 -5.31
C ALA A 18 -6.47 5.99 -5.32
N ALA A 19 -7.05 5.87 -6.53
CA ALA A 19 -8.44 5.47 -6.70
C ALA A 19 -8.71 4.06 -6.16
N ALA A 20 -7.85 3.09 -6.48
CA ALA A 20 -7.99 1.70 -6.02
C ALA A 20 -7.92 1.56 -4.49
N LEU A 21 -7.09 2.39 -3.84
CA LEU A 21 -6.91 2.36 -2.39
C LEU A 21 -7.72 3.41 -1.63
N ASN A 22 -8.56 4.18 -2.34
CA ASN A 22 -9.35 5.29 -1.80
C ASN A 22 -8.52 6.30 -0.98
N VAL A 23 -7.39 6.74 -1.54
CA VAL A 23 -6.51 7.78 -0.99
C VAL A 23 -6.30 8.91 -2.01
N LYS A 24 -5.59 9.97 -1.62
CA LYS A 24 -5.19 11.03 -2.56
C LYS A 24 -3.92 10.62 -3.31
N GLN A 25 -3.77 11.02 -4.57
CA GLN A 25 -2.56 10.75 -5.35
C GLN A 25 -1.28 11.31 -4.68
N GLY A 26 -1.36 12.47 -4.02
CA GLY A 26 -0.25 13.01 -3.23
C GLY A 26 0.22 12.07 -2.10
N THR A 27 -0.69 11.29 -1.51
CA THR A 27 -0.35 10.24 -0.52
C THR A 27 0.47 9.13 -1.18
N VAL A 28 0.10 8.72 -2.39
CA VAL A 28 0.86 7.72 -3.16
C VAL A 28 2.24 8.25 -3.53
N SER A 29 2.34 9.52 -3.94
CA SER A 29 3.62 10.18 -4.20
C SER A 29 4.52 10.19 -2.97
N GLY A 30 3.97 10.51 -1.79
CA GLY A 30 4.70 10.49 -0.53
C GLY A 30 5.26 9.10 -0.19
N TRP A 31 4.51 8.03 -0.47
CA TRP A 31 5.02 6.65 -0.32
C TRP A 31 6.16 6.34 -1.28
N VAL A 32 6.00 6.67 -2.56
CA VAL A 32 7.01 6.43 -3.61
C VAL A 32 8.32 7.14 -3.29
N ARG A 33 8.25 8.37 -2.76
CA ARG A 33 9.41 9.18 -2.36
C ARG A 33 9.97 8.83 -0.99
N GLY A 34 9.29 7.98 -0.22
CA GLY A 34 9.68 7.60 1.14
C GLY A 34 9.49 8.71 2.19
N GLU A 35 8.62 9.69 1.92
CA GLU A 35 8.30 10.78 2.87
C GLU A 35 7.52 10.25 4.08
N HIS A 36 6.62 9.30 3.85
CA HIS A 36 5.85 8.62 4.89
C HIS A 36 5.49 7.20 4.46
N GLY A 37 5.14 6.34 5.42
CA GLY A 37 4.68 4.97 5.16
C GLY A 37 3.19 4.88 4.82
N MET A 38 2.74 3.66 4.47
CA MET A 38 1.34 3.34 4.25
C MET A 38 0.64 3.02 5.59
N SER A 39 -0.61 3.49 5.74
CA SER A 39 -1.43 3.18 6.91
C SER A 39 -1.88 1.70 6.89
N ALA A 40 -2.25 1.16 8.06
CA ALA A 40 -2.78 -0.19 8.17
C ALA A 40 -4.01 -0.40 7.26
N VAL A 41 -4.93 0.56 7.23
CA VAL A 41 -6.15 0.49 6.40
C VAL A 41 -5.79 0.41 4.92
N ALA A 42 -4.93 1.31 4.42
CA ALA A 42 -4.54 1.30 3.02
C ALA A 42 -3.76 0.02 2.65
N ALA A 43 -2.93 -0.51 3.56
CA ALA A 43 -2.18 -1.74 3.34
C ALA A 43 -3.07 -2.98 3.27
N LEU A 44 -4.08 -3.08 4.13
CA LEU A 44 -5.08 -4.15 4.09
C LEU A 44 -5.94 -4.06 2.82
N THR A 45 -6.38 -2.86 2.45
CA THR A 45 -7.09 -2.64 1.18
C THR A 45 -6.23 -3.06 0.00
N ALA A 46 -4.95 -2.66 -0.03
CA ALA A 46 -4.03 -3.04 -1.10
C ALA A 46 -3.85 -4.55 -1.22
N GLU A 47 -3.73 -5.26 -0.10
CA GLU A 47 -3.67 -6.73 -0.12
C GLU A 47 -4.95 -7.33 -0.69
N GLN A 48 -6.11 -6.84 -0.28
CA GLN A 48 -7.40 -7.35 -0.75
C GLN A 48 -7.62 -7.11 -2.25
N VAL A 49 -7.42 -5.88 -2.74
CA VAL A 49 -7.71 -5.52 -4.15
C VAL A 49 -6.66 -6.05 -5.14
N THR A 50 -5.51 -6.50 -4.64
CA THR A 50 -4.45 -7.12 -5.46
C THR A 50 -4.42 -8.64 -5.32
N ASP A 51 -5.47 -9.23 -4.73
CA ASP A 51 -5.59 -10.67 -4.47
C ASP A 51 -4.34 -11.25 -3.77
N GLY A 52 -3.77 -10.48 -2.84
CA GLY A 52 -2.60 -10.88 -2.07
C GLY A 52 -1.25 -10.73 -2.76
N ALA A 53 -1.18 -10.15 -3.97
CA ALA A 53 0.08 -9.88 -4.66
C ALA A 53 1.01 -8.92 -3.90
N PHE A 54 0.43 -8.05 -3.06
CA PHE A 54 1.14 -7.22 -2.11
C PHE A 54 0.63 -7.50 -0.71
N LYS A 55 1.50 -7.92 0.23
CA LYS A 55 1.06 -8.22 1.58
C LYS A 55 0.98 -6.97 2.44
N ALA A 56 -0.08 -6.84 3.24
CA ALA A 56 -0.28 -5.68 4.11
C ALA A 56 0.91 -5.49 5.07
N VAL A 57 1.50 -6.59 5.55
CA VAL A 57 2.69 -6.58 6.44
C VAL A 57 3.98 -6.11 5.75
N GLU A 58 4.05 -6.13 4.42
CA GLU A 58 5.17 -5.60 3.64
C GLU A 58 4.98 -4.11 3.36
N LEU A 59 3.73 -3.69 3.10
CA LEU A 59 3.36 -2.30 2.87
C LEU A 59 3.32 -1.47 4.16
N CYS A 60 2.93 -2.10 5.27
CA CYS A 60 2.86 -1.51 6.61
C CYS A 60 3.54 -2.43 7.63
N PRO A 61 4.86 -2.29 7.85
CA PRO A 61 5.62 -3.15 8.76
C PRO A 61 5.12 -3.15 10.21
N ALA A 62 4.38 -2.12 10.63
CA ALA A 62 3.76 -2.06 11.95
C ALA A 62 2.77 -3.21 12.20
N LEU A 63 2.15 -3.75 11.14
CA LEU A 63 1.22 -4.88 11.22
C LEU A 63 1.89 -6.17 11.68
N LYS A 64 3.22 -6.32 11.53
CA LYS A 64 3.96 -7.49 12.03
C LYS A 64 3.88 -7.66 13.56
N ARG A 65 3.57 -6.58 14.29
CA ARG A 65 3.44 -6.60 15.76
C ARG A 65 2.05 -6.99 16.22
N VAL A 66 1.07 -7.02 15.33
CA VAL A 66 -0.30 -7.41 15.64
C VAL A 66 -0.37 -8.94 15.54
N LYS A 67 -0.33 -9.63 16.68
CA LYS A 67 -0.74 -11.03 16.73
C LYS A 67 -2.25 -11.08 16.48
N THR A 68 -2.67 -11.66 15.37
CA THR A 68 -4.09 -11.99 15.16
C THR A 68 -4.51 -12.94 16.28
N ALA A 69 -5.54 -12.56 17.04
CA ALA A 69 -6.23 -13.51 17.92
C ALA A 69 -6.93 -14.53 17.02
N ALA A 70 -6.55 -15.80 17.18
CA ALA A 70 -7.14 -16.94 16.48
C ALA A 70 -8.55 -17.24 16.99
#